data_AF-A0A4Q1FMC8-F1
#
_entry.id   AF-A0A4Q1FMC8-F1
#
_cell.length_a   1.000
_cell.length_b   1.000
_cell.length_c   1.000
_cell.angle_alpha   90.00
_cell.angle_beta   90.00
_cell.angle_gamma   90.00
#
_symmetry.space_group_name_H-M   'P 1'
#
loop_
_entity.id
_entity.type
_entity.pdbx_description
1 polymer ?
#
loop_
_entity_poly.entity_id
_entity_poly.type
_entity_poly.pdbx_seq_one_letter_code
_entity_poly.pdbx_strand_id
1 'polypeptide(L)'
;MYKDKIDFFLNEISKKCNEDKAENITFSLGSSYYSLFYNEDVEIEKVETLIDMASEASYYSFATGSLAVIYFMRLLHTADIITDEDIDGIEEDSIEFFLELLATCVDKKEYDLFTGLIGLGLYFIEIQRFDTVAKIVSYIDHLKHEQNNSYFWIDHIVKEDNICDLGLAHGLPSIISFLAECYHKNCEKETCEKLIRGAVNFLIKLYEENKNAAHIFPSKINVVTGEKQLSNRLAWCYGDLGVALSIWKAYTVLQDENLKDICLNIILNSAKIRLDQSGVFQSTKYNCVDTGICHGTSGISHIFNKFFKIFQQEELKEAHDYWMSITLQQLEKGIKFPYDPKNDVWVEHTGLLEGISGVGMVLLDYQYPDKAKDWDKIYLMNIG
;
A
#
# COMPACT_ATOMS: atom_id res chain seq x y z
N MET A 1 18.59 -9.56 15.64
CA MET A 1 18.12 -10.23 16.88
C MET A 1 17.22 -11.44 16.60
N TYR A 2 16.58 -11.53 15.42
CA TYR A 2 15.53 -12.53 15.15
C TYR A 2 15.85 -13.58 14.08
N LYS A 3 17.09 -13.65 13.58
CA LYS A 3 17.42 -14.38 12.34
C LYS A 3 16.84 -15.81 12.30
N ASP A 4 17.24 -16.68 13.22
CA ASP A 4 16.78 -18.07 13.26
C ASP A 4 15.26 -18.20 13.45
N LYS A 5 14.65 -17.25 14.17
CA LYS A 5 13.20 -17.22 14.41
C LYS A 5 12.43 -16.79 13.15
N ILE A 6 12.97 -15.84 12.39
CA ILE A 6 12.40 -15.42 11.11
C ILE A 6 12.52 -16.54 10.09
N ASP A 7 13.69 -17.17 9.96
CA ASP A 7 13.89 -18.31 9.06
C ASP A 7 12.93 -19.47 9.37
N PHE A 8 12.68 -19.74 10.66
CA PHE A 8 11.65 -20.70 11.07
C PHE A 8 10.27 -20.32 10.54
N PHE A 9 9.82 -19.07 10.76
CA PHE A 9 8.50 -18.64 10.33
C PHE A 9 8.36 -18.51 8.82
N LEU A 10 9.40 -18.11 8.09
CA LEU A 10 9.37 -18.09 6.64
C LEU A 10 9.07 -19.50 6.07
N ASN A 11 9.68 -20.53 6.65
CA ASN A 11 9.39 -21.92 6.30
C ASN A 11 7.97 -22.36 6.68
N GLU A 12 7.49 -22.00 7.87
CA GLU A 12 6.12 -22.35 8.30
C GLU A 12 5.04 -21.65 7.45
N ILE A 13 5.27 -20.39 7.09
CA ILE A 13 4.38 -19.65 6.18
C ILE A 13 4.39 -20.31 4.80
N SER A 14 5.56 -20.72 4.29
CA SER A 14 5.65 -21.40 3.00
C SER A 14 4.85 -22.71 2.97
N LYS A 15 4.92 -23.51 4.05
CA LYS A 15 4.07 -24.71 4.18
C LYS A 15 2.58 -24.37 4.13
N LYS A 16 2.14 -23.36 4.90
CA LYS A 16 0.75 -22.91 4.89
C LYS A 16 0.29 -22.44 3.50
N CYS A 17 1.11 -21.66 2.81
CA CYS A 17 0.81 -21.19 1.45
C CYS A 17 0.78 -22.34 0.42
N ASN A 18 1.51 -23.43 0.65
CA ASN A 18 1.48 -24.62 -0.21
C ASN A 18 0.31 -25.56 0.08
N GLU A 19 -0.18 -25.59 1.33
CA GLU A 19 -1.35 -26.38 1.73
C GLU A 19 -2.69 -25.68 1.43
N ASP A 20 -2.65 -24.37 1.16
CA ASP A 20 -3.83 -23.57 0.85
C ASP A 20 -4.51 -24.07 -0.42
N LYS A 21 -5.78 -24.46 -0.28
CA LYS A 21 -6.62 -24.90 -1.40
C LYS A 21 -7.27 -23.74 -2.14
N ALA A 22 -6.91 -22.49 -1.79
CA ALA A 22 -7.19 -21.32 -2.59
C ALA A 22 -8.71 -21.15 -2.88
N GLU A 23 -9.50 -20.94 -1.82
CA GLU A 23 -10.97 -20.81 -1.90
C GLU A 23 -11.44 -19.59 -2.70
N ASN A 24 -10.57 -18.60 -2.91
CA ASN A 24 -10.83 -17.42 -3.73
C ASN A 24 -9.53 -16.80 -4.27
N ILE A 25 -9.66 -15.93 -5.29
CA ILE A 25 -8.55 -15.26 -5.98
C ILE A 25 -7.62 -14.46 -5.07
N THR A 26 -8.14 -13.85 -3.99
CA THR A 26 -7.31 -13.05 -3.07
C THR A 26 -6.35 -13.92 -2.29
N PHE A 27 -6.79 -15.10 -1.87
CA PHE A 27 -6.00 -16.04 -1.09
C PHE A 27 -5.00 -16.76 -2.00
N SER A 28 -5.45 -17.20 -3.18
CA SER A 28 -4.56 -17.78 -4.21
C SER A 28 -3.44 -16.84 -4.62
N LEU A 29 -3.77 -15.56 -4.84
CA LEU A 29 -2.80 -14.54 -5.21
C LEU A 29 -1.76 -14.36 -4.09
N GLY A 30 -2.21 -14.20 -2.84
CA GLY A 30 -1.29 -14.03 -1.72
C GLY A 30 -0.38 -15.23 -1.50
N SER A 31 -0.92 -16.45 -1.46
CA SER A 31 -0.13 -17.66 -1.25
C SER A 31 0.88 -17.92 -2.36
N SER A 32 0.48 -17.66 -3.61
CA SER A 32 1.36 -17.79 -4.77
C SER A 32 2.49 -16.77 -4.77
N TYR A 33 2.23 -15.50 -4.39
CA TYR A 33 3.26 -14.45 -4.36
C TYR A 33 4.39 -14.84 -3.45
N TYR A 34 4.00 -15.19 -2.23
CA TYR A 34 4.94 -15.45 -1.18
C TYR A 34 5.77 -16.68 -1.54
N SER A 35 5.13 -17.70 -2.11
CA SER A 35 5.81 -18.91 -2.56
C SER A 35 6.85 -18.62 -3.65
N LEU A 36 6.49 -17.80 -4.65
CA LEU A 36 7.37 -17.44 -5.77
C LEU A 36 8.58 -16.62 -5.28
N PHE A 37 8.35 -15.62 -4.43
CA PHE A 37 9.42 -14.81 -3.85
C PHE A 37 10.33 -15.60 -2.88
N TYR A 38 9.78 -16.51 -2.08
CA TYR A 38 10.54 -17.19 -1.03
C TYR A 38 11.39 -18.34 -1.58
N ASN A 39 10.78 -19.23 -2.37
CA ASN A 39 11.42 -20.47 -2.78
C ASN A 39 12.19 -20.34 -4.10
N GLU A 40 11.90 -19.35 -4.95
CA GLU A 40 12.43 -19.19 -6.33
C GLU A 40 12.26 -20.41 -7.25
N ASP A 41 11.80 -21.54 -6.71
CA ASP A 41 11.58 -22.83 -7.35
C ASP A 41 10.22 -23.37 -6.86
N VAL A 42 9.12 -22.99 -7.52
CA VAL A 42 7.83 -23.71 -7.43
C VAL A 42 7.13 -23.69 -8.79
N GLU A 43 6.51 -24.83 -9.11
CA GLU A 43 5.74 -25.22 -10.29
C GLU A 43 4.99 -24.08 -10.99
N ILE A 44 5.30 -23.88 -12.28
CA ILE A 44 4.58 -23.06 -13.28
C ILE A 44 3.06 -23.23 -13.17
N GLU A 45 2.57 -24.37 -12.71
CA GLU A 45 1.16 -24.70 -12.46
C GLU A 45 0.43 -23.69 -11.53
N LYS A 46 1.13 -23.08 -10.56
CA LYS A 46 0.55 -22.00 -9.72
C LYS A 46 0.43 -20.68 -10.48
N VAL A 47 1.35 -20.41 -11.39
CA VAL A 47 1.29 -19.27 -12.30
C VAL A 47 0.13 -19.47 -13.27
N GLU A 48 0.03 -20.62 -13.93
CA GLU A 48 -1.10 -21.00 -14.81
C GLU A 48 -2.47 -20.86 -14.11
N THR A 49 -2.55 -21.21 -12.82
CA THR A 49 -3.79 -20.99 -12.05
C THR A 49 -4.12 -19.50 -11.89
N LEU A 50 -3.12 -18.64 -11.64
CA LEU A 50 -3.35 -17.18 -11.57
C LEU A 50 -3.73 -16.59 -12.93
N ILE A 51 -3.17 -17.13 -14.01
CA ILE A 51 -3.51 -16.81 -15.40
C ILE A 51 -5.00 -17.08 -15.66
N ASP A 52 -5.45 -18.30 -15.39
CA ASP A 52 -6.85 -18.70 -15.57
C ASP A 52 -7.80 -17.86 -14.71
N MET A 53 -7.42 -17.61 -13.45
CA MET A 53 -8.20 -16.77 -12.54
C MET A 53 -8.28 -15.32 -13.00
N ALA A 54 -7.22 -14.76 -13.57
CA ALA A 54 -7.22 -13.40 -14.13
C ALA A 54 -8.21 -13.29 -15.31
N SER A 55 -8.26 -14.32 -16.16
CA SER A 55 -9.17 -14.39 -17.31
C SER A 55 -10.64 -14.53 -16.91
N GLU A 56 -10.96 -15.18 -15.78
CA GLU A 56 -12.33 -15.44 -15.34
C GLU A 56 -12.94 -14.38 -14.39
N ALA A 57 -12.11 -13.57 -13.71
CA ALA A 57 -12.50 -12.87 -12.48
C ALA A 57 -13.68 -11.88 -12.57
N SER A 58 -14.00 -11.28 -13.74
CA SER A 58 -15.11 -10.31 -13.92
C SER A 58 -15.15 -9.14 -12.91
N TYR A 59 -14.09 -8.93 -12.11
CA TYR A 59 -13.95 -7.94 -11.04
C TYR A 59 -12.49 -7.43 -10.99
N TYR A 60 -12.31 -6.12 -10.82
CA TYR A 60 -11.13 -5.42 -11.32
C TYR A 60 -10.34 -4.60 -10.28
N SER A 61 -10.52 -4.89 -8.99
CA SER A 61 -9.77 -4.21 -7.93
C SER A 61 -8.27 -4.51 -7.98
N PHE A 62 -7.43 -3.52 -7.73
CA PHE A 62 -5.98 -3.62 -7.52
C PHE A 62 -5.61 -4.33 -6.20
N ALA A 63 -6.57 -4.55 -5.29
CA ALA A 63 -6.34 -5.34 -4.07
C ALA A 63 -6.64 -6.84 -4.27
N THR A 64 -7.66 -7.18 -5.07
CA THR A 64 -8.29 -8.51 -5.07
C THR A 64 -8.91 -8.95 -6.40
N GLY A 65 -8.77 -8.17 -7.48
CA GLY A 65 -9.32 -8.46 -8.82
C GLY A 65 -8.25 -8.70 -9.88
N SER A 66 -8.64 -8.82 -11.16
CA SER A 66 -7.69 -9.17 -12.23
C SER A 66 -6.56 -8.16 -12.41
N LEU A 67 -6.80 -6.87 -12.13
CA LEU A 67 -5.76 -5.85 -12.12
C LEU A 67 -4.69 -6.14 -11.07
N ALA A 68 -5.07 -6.60 -9.87
CA ALA A 68 -4.13 -7.01 -8.84
C ALA A 68 -3.26 -8.19 -9.30
N VAL A 69 -3.88 -9.19 -9.95
CA VAL A 69 -3.19 -10.39 -10.44
C VAL A 69 -2.17 -10.03 -11.51
N ILE A 70 -2.56 -9.25 -12.52
CA ILE A 70 -1.67 -8.90 -13.64
C ILE A 70 -0.56 -7.96 -13.17
N TYR A 71 -0.88 -6.98 -12.31
CA TYR A 71 0.14 -6.09 -11.77
C TYR A 71 1.21 -6.84 -10.97
N PHE A 72 0.77 -7.80 -10.17
CA PHE A 72 1.64 -8.68 -9.42
C PHE A 72 2.51 -9.58 -10.29
N MET A 73 1.94 -10.15 -11.35
CA MET A 73 2.68 -10.92 -12.34
C MET A 73 3.78 -10.04 -12.94
N ARG A 74 3.46 -8.78 -13.24
CA ARG A 74 4.43 -7.81 -13.73
C ARG A 74 5.52 -7.47 -12.70
N LEU A 75 5.20 -7.46 -11.40
CA LEU A 75 6.22 -7.31 -10.34
C LEU A 75 7.14 -8.54 -10.25
N LEU A 76 6.59 -9.76 -10.35
CA LEU A 76 7.38 -10.99 -10.41
C LEU A 76 8.30 -11.01 -11.63
N HIS A 77 7.79 -10.56 -12.78
CA HIS A 77 8.56 -10.42 -14.01
C HIS A 77 9.69 -9.40 -13.85
N THR A 78 9.40 -8.24 -13.25
CA THR A 78 10.41 -7.20 -12.95
C THR A 78 11.48 -7.68 -11.96
N ALA A 79 11.15 -8.65 -11.11
CA ALA A 79 12.07 -9.30 -10.18
C ALA A 79 12.84 -10.49 -10.80
N ASP A 80 12.72 -10.72 -12.11
CA ASP A 80 13.33 -11.85 -12.84
C ASP A 80 12.87 -13.23 -12.32
N ILE A 81 11.69 -13.31 -11.68
CA ILE A 81 11.12 -14.57 -11.15
C ILE A 81 10.32 -15.33 -12.22
N ILE A 82 9.64 -14.61 -13.12
CA ILE A 82 8.91 -15.17 -14.26
C ILE A 82 9.40 -14.54 -15.58
N THR A 83 9.14 -15.21 -16.70
CA THR A 83 9.61 -14.83 -18.05
C THR A 83 8.56 -14.07 -18.86
N ASP A 84 8.95 -13.52 -20.02
CA ASP A 84 8.02 -12.90 -20.97
C ASP A 84 6.94 -13.89 -21.45
N GLU A 85 7.33 -15.15 -21.71
CA GLU A 85 6.41 -16.21 -22.14
C GLU A 85 5.28 -16.47 -21.13
N ASP A 86 5.54 -16.22 -19.83
CA ASP A 86 4.58 -16.46 -18.75
C ASP A 86 3.48 -15.37 -18.65
N ILE A 87 3.68 -14.18 -19.22
CA ILE A 87 2.79 -13.03 -19.01
C ILE A 87 2.23 -12.41 -20.30
N ASP A 88 2.95 -12.51 -21.44
CA ASP A 88 2.67 -11.75 -22.66
C ASP A 88 1.23 -11.94 -23.18
N GLY A 89 0.74 -13.18 -23.26
CA GLY A 89 -0.59 -13.46 -23.83
C GLY A 89 -1.74 -12.84 -23.01
N ILE A 90 -1.65 -12.93 -21.69
CA ILE A 90 -2.72 -12.43 -20.79
C ILE A 90 -2.67 -10.93 -20.70
N GLU A 91 -1.46 -10.37 -20.70
CA GLU A 91 -1.30 -8.93 -20.66
C GLU A 91 -1.86 -8.28 -21.92
N GLU A 92 -1.58 -8.85 -23.10
CA GLU A 92 -2.13 -8.37 -24.37
C GLU A 92 -3.68 -8.37 -24.35
N ASP A 93 -4.28 -9.47 -23.89
CA ASP A 93 -5.74 -9.62 -23.80
C ASP A 93 -6.37 -8.67 -22.75
N SER A 94 -5.63 -8.32 -21.70
CA SER A 94 -6.15 -7.53 -20.57
C SER A 94 -6.03 -6.02 -20.76
N ILE A 95 -5.16 -5.57 -21.66
CA ILE A 95 -4.93 -4.13 -21.90
C ILE A 95 -6.20 -3.42 -22.38
N GLU A 96 -6.92 -3.99 -23.34
CA GLU A 96 -8.14 -3.35 -23.86
C GLU A 96 -9.19 -3.25 -22.76
N PHE A 97 -9.33 -4.33 -21.98
CA PHE A 97 -10.20 -4.35 -20.81
C PHE A 97 -9.84 -3.24 -19.79
N PHE A 98 -8.55 -3.04 -19.49
CA PHE A 98 -8.11 -1.97 -18.58
C PHE A 98 -8.28 -0.56 -19.15
N LEU A 99 -8.26 -0.39 -20.47
CA LEU A 99 -8.59 0.88 -21.12
C LEU A 99 -10.09 1.20 -21.02
N GLU A 100 -10.97 0.19 -21.13
CA GLU A 100 -12.41 0.35 -20.87
C GLU A 100 -12.69 0.68 -19.39
N LEU A 101 -11.97 0.02 -18.47
CA LEU A 101 -12.06 0.32 -17.05
C LEU A 101 -11.60 1.74 -16.74
N LEU A 102 -10.51 2.20 -17.36
CA LEU A 102 -10.04 3.58 -17.26
C LEU A 102 -11.16 4.57 -17.63
N ALA A 103 -11.86 4.35 -18.74
CA ALA A 103 -12.99 5.19 -19.14
C ALA A 103 -14.11 5.20 -18.07
N THR A 104 -14.42 4.04 -17.48
CA THR A 104 -15.40 3.92 -16.40
C THR A 104 -14.98 4.69 -15.14
N CYS A 105 -13.71 4.61 -14.74
CA CYS A 105 -13.18 5.35 -13.60
C CYS A 105 -13.22 6.85 -13.84
N VAL A 106 -12.93 7.31 -15.06
CA VAL A 106 -13.05 8.73 -15.45
C VAL A 106 -14.49 9.21 -15.31
N ASP A 107 -15.46 8.47 -15.84
CA ASP A 107 -16.88 8.83 -15.77
C ASP A 107 -17.39 8.92 -14.31
N LYS A 108 -16.91 8.02 -13.45
CA LYS A 108 -17.21 8.02 -12.01
C LYS A 108 -16.38 8.99 -11.20
N LYS A 109 -15.33 9.59 -11.78
CA LYS A 109 -14.33 10.41 -11.09
C LYS A 109 -13.61 9.66 -9.96
N GLU A 110 -13.39 8.36 -10.16
CA GLU A 110 -12.84 7.44 -9.18
C GLU A 110 -11.31 7.37 -9.29
N TYR A 111 -10.59 8.08 -8.42
CA TYR A 111 -9.12 8.12 -8.45
C TYR A 111 -8.44 7.07 -7.57
N ASP A 112 -9.17 6.38 -6.70
CA ASP A 112 -8.71 5.41 -5.68
C ASP A 112 -7.56 4.47 -6.14
N LEU A 113 -6.66 4.09 -5.23
CA LEU A 113 -5.57 3.15 -5.54
C LEU A 113 -6.10 1.77 -5.92
N PHE A 114 -7.11 1.29 -5.21
CA PHE A 114 -7.64 -0.05 -5.36
C PHE A 114 -8.68 -0.19 -6.45
N THR A 115 -9.52 0.82 -6.68
CA THR A 115 -10.63 0.70 -7.63
C THR A 115 -10.61 1.75 -8.73
N GLY A 116 -9.65 2.68 -8.69
CA GLY A 116 -9.65 3.88 -9.53
C GLY A 116 -8.42 4.08 -10.39
N LEU A 117 -8.27 5.33 -10.83
CA LEU A 117 -7.24 5.77 -11.77
C LEU A 117 -5.82 5.47 -11.32
N ILE A 118 -5.52 5.51 -10.01
CA ILE A 118 -4.16 5.37 -9.51
C ILE A 118 -3.63 3.95 -9.70
N GLY A 119 -4.40 2.92 -9.35
CA GLY A 119 -3.99 1.53 -9.54
C GLY A 119 -3.73 1.21 -11.02
N LEU A 120 -4.64 1.67 -11.89
CA LEU A 120 -4.46 1.59 -13.35
C LEU A 120 -3.21 2.33 -13.82
N GLY A 121 -2.97 3.52 -13.29
CA GLY A 121 -1.79 4.32 -13.60
C GLY A 121 -0.49 3.61 -13.24
N LEU A 122 -0.42 3.01 -12.05
CA LEU A 122 0.74 2.21 -11.64
C LEU A 122 0.97 1.03 -12.58
N TYR A 123 -0.08 0.31 -12.95
CA TYR A 123 0.03 -0.76 -13.94
C TYR A 123 0.54 -0.27 -15.30
N PHE A 124 -0.03 0.81 -15.84
CA PHE A 124 0.42 1.38 -17.12
C PHE A 124 1.84 1.95 -17.07
N ILE A 125 2.34 2.33 -15.90
CA ILE A 125 3.76 2.68 -15.70
C ILE A 125 4.66 1.45 -15.90
N GLU A 126 4.32 0.29 -15.33
CA GLU A 126 5.15 -0.92 -15.46
C GLU A 126 5.26 -1.39 -16.90
N ILE A 127 4.17 -1.33 -17.66
CA ILE A 127 4.14 -1.72 -19.07
C ILE A 127 4.53 -0.57 -20.01
N GLN A 128 5.08 0.52 -19.46
CA GLN A 128 5.62 1.68 -20.19
C GLN A 128 4.65 2.34 -21.18
N ARG A 129 3.34 2.28 -20.92
CA ARG A 129 2.31 2.95 -21.73
C ARG A 129 2.13 4.41 -21.31
N PHE A 130 3.19 5.20 -21.45
CA PHE A 130 3.24 6.58 -20.94
C PHE A 130 2.21 7.53 -21.55
N ASP A 131 1.72 7.27 -22.77
CA ASP A 131 0.60 8.04 -23.34
C ASP A 131 -0.70 7.86 -22.54
N THR A 132 -0.94 6.65 -22.01
CA THR A 132 -2.09 6.37 -21.14
C THR A 132 -1.87 6.96 -19.76
N VAL A 133 -0.65 6.86 -19.22
CA VAL A 133 -0.28 7.48 -17.94
C VAL A 133 -0.47 8.99 -17.99
N ALA A 134 -0.05 9.65 -19.09
CA ALA A 134 -0.23 11.09 -19.28
C ALA A 134 -1.72 11.49 -19.29
N LYS A 135 -2.59 10.68 -19.90
CA LYS A 135 -4.05 10.88 -19.83
C LYS A 135 -4.55 10.79 -18.39
N ILE A 136 -4.09 9.80 -17.62
CA ILE A 136 -4.45 9.66 -16.20
C ILE A 136 -4.00 10.88 -15.40
N VAL A 137 -2.77 11.36 -15.59
CA VAL A 137 -2.27 12.59 -14.95
C VAL A 137 -3.14 13.79 -15.31
N SER A 138 -3.52 13.93 -16.58
CA SER A 138 -4.44 14.99 -17.03
C SER A 138 -5.81 14.89 -16.36
N TYR A 139 -6.37 13.69 -16.20
CA TYR A 139 -7.63 13.50 -15.47
C TYR A 139 -7.49 13.88 -13.98
N ILE A 140 -6.40 13.48 -13.33
CA ILE A 140 -6.11 13.89 -11.95
C ILE A 140 -5.99 15.42 -11.86
N ASP A 141 -5.34 16.08 -12.82
CA ASP A 141 -5.29 17.55 -12.88
C ASP A 141 -6.69 18.18 -13.01
N HIS A 142 -7.55 17.61 -13.85
CA HIS A 142 -8.92 18.10 -14.05
C HIS A 142 -9.84 17.90 -12.84
N LEU A 143 -9.63 16.85 -12.04
CA LEU A 143 -10.43 16.57 -10.85
C LEU A 143 -10.00 17.39 -9.62
N LYS A 144 -8.87 18.12 -9.70
CA LYS A 144 -8.38 18.85 -8.54
C LYS A 144 -9.28 20.03 -8.19
N HIS A 145 -9.37 20.29 -6.90
CA HIS A 145 -9.87 21.53 -6.36
C HIS A 145 -8.70 22.36 -5.84
N GLU A 146 -8.74 23.67 -6.08
CA GLU A 146 -7.70 24.60 -5.67
C GLU A 146 -8.24 25.63 -4.68
N GLN A 147 -7.55 25.78 -3.55
CA GLN A 147 -7.84 26.80 -2.55
C GLN A 147 -6.54 27.30 -1.90
N ASN A 148 -6.25 28.60 -1.98
CA ASN A 148 -5.07 29.23 -1.36
C ASN A 148 -3.75 28.47 -1.63
N ASN A 149 -3.45 28.16 -2.90
CA ASN A 149 -2.28 27.38 -3.34
C ASN A 149 -2.23 25.92 -2.83
N SER A 150 -3.30 25.42 -2.20
CA SER A 150 -3.46 24.03 -1.80
C SER A 150 -4.36 23.30 -2.78
N TYR A 151 -3.97 22.09 -3.20
CA TYR A 151 -4.76 21.22 -4.07
C TYR A 151 -5.27 20.03 -3.29
N PHE A 152 -6.52 19.66 -3.53
CA PHE A 152 -7.16 18.49 -2.94
C PHE A 152 -8.18 17.89 -3.92
N TRP A 153 -8.61 16.66 -3.64
CA TRP A 153 -9.57 15.92 -4.45
C TRP A 153 -10.75 15.50 -3.59
N ILE A 154 -11.96 15.59 -4.16
CA ILE A 154 -13.19 15.14 -3.52
C ILE A 154 -13.40 13.68 -3.87
N ASP A 155 -13.56 12.83 -2.85
CA ASP A 155 -13.97 11.45 -2.99
C ASP A 155 -15.44 11.41 -3.41
N HIS A 156 -15.70 10.96 -4.64
CA HIS A 156 -17.03 10.86 -5.23
C HIS A 156 -17.68 9.48 -4.99
N ILE A 157 -16.98 8.55 -4.35
CA ILE A 157 -17.46 7.18 -4.11
C ILE A 157 -18.15 7.08 -2.75
N VAL A 158 -17.74 7.88 -1.78
CA VAL A 158 -18.45 8.00 -0.51
C VAL A 158 -19.80 8.72 -0.68
N LYS A 159 -20.75 8.40 0.19
CA LYS A 159 -22.09 9.01 0.16
C LYS A 159 -22.12 10.48 0.58
N GLU A 160 -21.08 10.93 1.25
CA GLU A 160 -20.98 12.26 1.83
C GLU A 160 -20.33 13.21 0.82
N ASP A 161 -20.97 14.36 0.56
CA ASP A 161 -20.41 15.35 -0.36
C ASP A 161 -19.22 16.09 0.25
N ASN A 162 -18.28 16.50 -0.62
CA ASN A 162 -17.12 17.33 -0.27
C ASN A 162 -16.13 16.68 0.70
N ILE A 163 -16.06 15.35 0.73
CA ILE A 163 -15.07 14.64 1.50
C ILE A 163 -13.76 14.58 0.74
N CYS A 164 -12.68 15.04 1.37
CA CYS A 164 -11.33 14.72 0.94
C CYS A 164 -10.80 13.58 1.82
N ASP A 165 -10.44 12.47 1.19
CA ASP A 165 -9.83 11.33 1.85
C ASP A 165 -8.32 11.56 2.05
N LEU A 166 -7.80 11.21 3.22
CA LEU A 166 -6.40 11.41 3.61
C LEU A 166 -5.68 10.08 3.89
N GLY A 167 -6.24 8.96 3.45
CA GLY A 167 -5.60 7.66 3.48
C GLY A 167 -4.67 7.43 2.28
N LEU A 168 -3.54 6.74 2.51
CA LEU A 168 -2.66 6.31 1.41
C LEU A 168 -3.30 5.22 0.53
N ALA A 169 -4.29 4.51 1.04
CA ALA A 169 -5.05 3.56 0.25
C ALA A 169 -6.09 4.23 -0.66
N HIS A 170 -6.61 5.42 -0.30
CA HIS A 170 -7.85 5.91 -0.91
C HIS A 170 -7.88 7.39 -1.29
N GLY A 171 -6.86 8.16 -0.91
CA GLY A 171 -6.97 9.61 -0.82
C GLY A 171 -5.79 10.40 -1.35
N LEU A 172 -5.71 11.65 -0.91
CA LEU A 172 -4.68 12.61 -1.30
C LEU A 172 -3.23 12.05 -1.23
N PRO A 173 -2.82 11.28 -0.19
CA PRO A 173 -1.48 10.69 -0.16
C PRO A 173 -1.18 9.71 -1.30
N SER A 174 -2.18 8.98 -1.80
CA SER A 174 -1.99 8.06 -2.93
C SER A 174 -1.77 8.82 -4.23
N ILE A 175 -2.50 9.93 -4.43
CA ILE A 175 -2.33 10.83 -5.57
C ILE A 175 -0.91 11.39 -5.61
N ILE A 176 -0.41 11.91 -4.47
CA ILE A 176 0.97 12.43 -4.37
C ILE A 176 1.98 11.34 -4.74
N SER A 177 1.80 10.15 -4.20
CA SER A 177 2.71 9.03 -4.42
C SER A 177 2.74 8.59 -5.88
N PHE A 178 1.58 8.48 -6.52
CA PHE A 178 1.45 8.16 -7.94
C PHE A 178 2.10 9.22 -8.84
N LEU A 179 1.81 10.50 -8.60
CA LEU A 179 2.41 11.60 -9.37
C LEU A 179 3.94 11.62 -9.24
N ALA A 180 4.48 11.21 -8.08
CA ALA A 180 5.92 11.09 -7.90
C ALA A 180 6.51 9.94 -8.74
N GLU A 181 5.82 8.79 -8.85
CA GLU A 181 6.20 7.72 -9.77
C GLU A 181 6.21 8.21 -11.23
N CYS A 182 5.16 8.92 -11.66
CA CYS A 182 5.10 9.52 -13.00
C CYS A 182 6.28 10.46 -13.27
N TYR A 183 6.58 11.35 -12.31
CA TYR A 183 7.70 12.28 -12.41
C TYR A 183 9.04 11.55 -12.60
N HIS A 184 9.32 10.53 -11.78
CA HIS A 184 10.57 9.77 -11.84
C HIS A 184 10.69 8.93 -13.12
N LYS A 185 9.56 8.58 -13.75
CA LYS A 185 9.52 7.94 -15.07
C LYS A 185 9.54 8.93 -16.24
N ASN A 186 9.75 10.22 -15.97
CA ASN A 186 9.75 11.31 -16.94
C ASN A 186 8.41 11.49 -17.69
N CYS A 187 7.30 11.07 -17.09
CA CYS A 187 5.95 11.29 -17.62
C CYS A 187 5.37 12.57 -16.99
N GLU A 188 4.96 13.54 -17.82
CA GLU A 188 4.26 14.75 -17.37
C GLU A 188 4.96 15.51 -16.22
N LYS A 189 6.30 15.62 -16.24
CA LYS A 189 7.09 16.08 -15.09
C LYS A 189 6.64 17.43 -14.53
N GLU A 190 6.43 18.43 -15.38
CA GLU A 190 6.02 19.77 -14.96
C GLU A 190 4.62 19.77 -14.32
N THR A 191 3.68 19.03 -14.91
CA THR A 191 2.33 18.85 -14.39
C THR A 191 2.36 18.12 -13.05
N CYS A 192 3.10 17.02 -12.95
CA CYS A 192 3.27 16.25 -11.73
C CYS A 192 3.88 17.09 -10.61
N GLU A 193 4.97 17.81 -10.88
CA GLU A 193 5.63 18.68 -9.89
C GLU A 193 4.66 19.75 -9.36
N LYS A 194 3.92 20.41 -10.26
CA LYS A 194 2.93 21.44 -9.89
C LYS A 194 1.81 20.85 -9.03
N LEU A 195 1.28 19.70 -9.41
CA LEU A 195 0.21 19.03 -8.68
C LEU A 195 0.66 18.58 -7.29
N ILE A 196 1.84 17.95 -7.21
CA ILE A 196 2.45 17.52 -5.95
C ILE A 196 2.62 18.73 -5.05
N ARG A 197 3.20 19.84 -5.54
CA ARG A 197 3.41 21.06 -4.75
C ARG A 197 2.11 21.61 -4.14
N GLY A 198 1.04 21.66 -4.93
CA GLY A 198 -0.27 22.07 -4.39
C GLY A 198 -0.83 21.07 -3.38
N ALA A 199 -0.69 19.77 -3.63
CA ALA A 199 -1.17 18.72 -2.75
C ALA A 199 -0.44 18.70 -1.39
N VAL A 200 0.89 18.82 -1.38
CA VAL A 200 1.64 18.90 -0.10
C VAL A 200 1.36 20.18 0.67
N ASN A 201 1.06 21.31 0.02
CA ASN A 201 0.63 22.52 0.75
C ASN A 201 -0.62 22.26 1.60
N PHE A 202 -1.56 21.43 1.10
CA PHE A 202 -2.73 21.02 1.87
C PHE A 202 -2.35 20.20 3.10
N LEU A 203 -1.46 19.22 2.94
CA LEU A 203 -0.97 18.38 4.05
C LEU A 203 -0.15 19.18 5.07
N ILE A 204 0.70 20.12 4.63
CA ILE A 204 1.48 20.99 5.53
C ILE A 204 0.55 21.81 6.42
N LYS A 205 -0.55 22.36 5.86
CA LYS A 205 -1.53 23.09 6.66
C LYS A 205 -2.13 22.22 7.78
N LEU A 206 -2.53 20.99 7.45
CA LEU A 206 -3.07 20.05 8.44
C LEU A 206 -2.03 19.65 9.50
N TYR A 207 -0.78 19.46 9.07
CA TYR A 207 0.35 19.21 9.97
C TYR A 207 0.53 20.36 10.95
N GLU A 208 0.63 21.61 10.49
CA GLU A 208 0.84 22.77 11.36
C GLU A 208 -0.29 22.98 12.38
N GLU A 209 -1.52 22.63 12.02
CA GLU A 209 -2.67 22.67 12.93
C GLU A 209 -2.57 21.65 14.08
N ASN A 210 -1.91 20.49 13.88
CA ASN A 210 -1.96 19.35 14.81
C ASN A 210 -0.61 18.68 15.09
N LYS A 211 0.54 19.30 14.77
CA LYS A 211 1.88 18.69 14.86
C LYS A 211 2.32 18.20 16.25
N ASN A 212 1.61 18.62 17.30
CA ASN A 212 1.85 18.18 18.68
C ASN A 212 0.92 17.03 19.13
N ALA A 213 -0.03 16.61 18.29
CA ALA A 213 -0.92 15.49 18.58
C ALA A 213 -0.20 14.16 18.39
N ALA A 214 -0.64 13.12 19.10
CA ALA A 214 -0.11 11.77 18.91
C ALA A 214 -0.44 11.25 17.48
N HIS A 215 -1.66 11.51 17.02
CA HIS A 215 -2.09 11.27 15.64
C HIS A 215 -2.36 12.60 14.99
N ILE A 216 -1.54 12.97 14.00
CA ILE A 216 -1.53 14.31 13.40
C ILE A 216 -2.64 14.48 12.38
N PHE A 217 -2.80 13.49 11.49
CA PHE A 217 -3.69 13.60 10.35
C PHE A 217 -5.06 12.94 10.61
N PRO A 218 -6.17 13.63 10.27
CA PRO A 218 -7.48 12.98 10.22
C PRO A 218 -7.52 11.96 9.07
N SER A 219 -8.45 11.00 9.12
CA SER A 219 -8.68 10.08 8.00
C SER A 219 -9.40 10.77 6.84
N LYS A 220 -10.31 11.69 7.17
CA LYS A 220 -11.16 12.41 6.20
C LYS A 220 -11.41 13.83 6.68
N ILE A 221 -11.62 14.74 5.73
CA ILE A 221 -12.04 16.12 6.01
C ILE A 221 -13.16 16.52 5.05
N ASN A 222 -14.22 17.10 5.58
CA ASN A 222 -15.18 17.82 4.77
C ASN A 222 -14.60 19.21 4.45
N VAL A 223 -14.23 19.45 3.20
CA VAL A 223 -13.49 20.67 2.81
C VAL A 223 -14.35 21.94 2.83
N VAL A 224 -15.68 21.80 2.90
CA VAL A 224 -16.62 22.92 2.98
C VAL A 224 -16.91 23.30 4.43
N THR A 225 -17.24 22.31 5.28
CA THR A 225 -17.58 22.57 6.69
C THR A 225 -16.36 22.65 7.59
N GLY A 226 -15.22 22.09 7.16
CA GLY A 226 -14.02 21.93 7.98
C GLY A 226 -14.11 20.79 9.00
N GLU A 227 -15.18 19.99 8.97
CA GLU A 227 -15.35 18.84 9.86
C GLU A 227 -14.30 17.78 9.55
N LYS A 228 -13.65 17.26 10.59
CA LYS A 228 -12.56 16.29 10.50
C LYS A 228 -12.97 14.99 11.17
N GLN A 229 -12.87 13.89 10.43
CA GLN A 229 -12.91 12.56 11.01
C GLN A 229 -11.51 12.19 11.47
N LEU A 230 -11.28 12.20 12.79
CA LEU A 230 -9.97 11.87 13.35
C LEU A 230 -9.62 10.39 13.11
N SER A 231 -8.35 10.15 12.77
CA SER A 231 -7.77 8.80 12.77
C SER A 231 -7.01 8.60 14.07
N ASN A 232 -7.29 7.52 14.78
CA ASN A 232 -6.42 7.01 15.86
C ASN A 232 -5.63 5.77 15.41
N ARG A 233 -5.54 5.56 14.09
CA ARG A 233 -4.89 4.40 13.49
C ARG A 233 -3.46 4.73 13.12
N LEU A 234 -2.54 3.96 13.66
CA LEU A 234 -1.18 3.80 13.17
C LEU A 234 -1.21 2.68 12.13
N ALA A 235 -1.49 3.02 10.88
CA ALA A 235 -1.67 2.05 9.80
C ALA A 235 -1.11 2.58 8.48
N TRP A 236 -0.87 1.66 7.53
CA TRP A 236 -0.51 2.03 6.17
C TRP A 236 -1.68 2.73 5.46
N CYS A 237 -2.89 2.17 5.56
CA CYS A 237 -4.05 2.65 4.79
C CYS A 237 -4.54 4.04 5.21
N TYR A 238 -4.50 4.35 6.51
CA TYR A 238 -4.93 5.63 7.08
C TYR A 238 -4.06 6.03 8.26
N GLY A 239 -3.74 7.32 8.35
CA GLY A 239 -3.00 7.93 9.44
C GLY A 239 -1.57 8.34 9.05
N ASP A 240 -0.80 8.68 10.08
CA ASP A 240 0.46 9.41 9.94
C ASP A 240 1.52 8.66 9.12
N LEU A 241 1.55 7.32 9.16
CA LEU A 241 2.52 6.52 8.40
C LEU A 241 2.33 6.63 6.89
N GLY A 242 1.08 6.48 6.41
CA GLY A 242 0.75 6.62 5.00
C GLY A 242 1.00 8.05 4.49
N VAL A 243 0.70 9.05 5.32
CA VAL A 243 0.98 10.45 4.99
C VAL A 243 2.49 10.72 4.92
N ALA A 244 3.28 10.20 5.87
CA ALA A 244 4.73 10.35 5.87
C ALA A 244 5.38 9.77 4.60
N LEU A 245 4.93 8.59 4.13
CA LEU A 245 5.37 7.98 2.87
C LEU A 245 5.14 8.92 1.68
N SER A 246 3.95 9.52 1.59
CA SER A 246 3.63 10.44 0.48
C SER A 246 4.41 11.76 0.55
N ILE A 247 4.63 12.33 1.74
CA ILE A 247 5.46 13.53 1.93
C ILE A 247 6.92 13.22 1.54
N TRP A 248 7.44 12.05 1.90
CA TRP A 248 8.78 11.63 1.45
C TRP A 248 8.87 11.55 -0.07
N LYS A 249 7.90 10.91 -0.73
CA LYS A 249 7.84 10.87 -2.20
C LYS A 249 7.74 12.28 -2.81
N ALA A 250 6.98 13.18 -2.21
CA ALA A 250 6.94 14.59 -2.62
C ALA A 250 8.32 15.27 -2.47
N TYR A 251 9.04 15.03 -1.38
CA TYR A 251 10.42 15.51 -1.21
C TYR A 251 11.33 15.05 -2.34
N THR A 252 11.25 13.78 -2.76
CA THR A 252 12.10 13.27 -3.85
C THR A 252 11.89 14.00 -5.18
N VAL A 253 10.71 14.59 -5.40
CA VAL A 253 10.38 15.39 -6.58
C VAL A 253 10.73 16.86 -6.39
N LEU A 254 10.29 17.46 -5.29
CA LEU A 254 10.37 18.91 -5.07
C LEU A 254 11.72 19.37 -4.53
N GLN A 255 12.50 18.46 -3.93
CA GLN A 255 13.79 18.73 -3.28
C GLN A 255 13.71 19.88 -2.25
N ASP A 256 12.57 19.98 -1.57
CA ASP A 256 12.30 20.96 -0.51
C ASP A 256 12.65 20.35 0.85
N GLU A 257 13.76 20.78 1.45
CA GLU A 257 14.24 20.25 2.74
C GLU A 257 13.22 20.44 3.88
N ASN A 258 12.29 21.41 3.80
CA ASN A 258 11.22 21.52 4.79
C ASN A 258 10.30 20.28 4.77
N LEU A 259 10.05 19.68 3.60
CA LEU A 259 9.26 18.45 3.49
C LEU A 259 9.95 17.26 4.15
N LYS A 260 11.28 17.18 4.01
CA LYS A 260 12.10 16.16 4.67
C LYS A 260 12.04 16.30 6.19
N ASP A 261 12.16 17.51 6.71
CA ASP A 261 12.05 17.79 8.14
C ASP A 261 10.64 17.47 8.68
N ILE A 262 9.59 17.84 7.94
CA ILE A 262 8.21 17.50 8.30
C ILE A 262 8.02 15.97 8.32
N CYS A 263 8.49 15.27 7.29
CA CYS A 263 8.43 13.80 7.22
C CYS A 263 9.12 13.16 8.43
N LEU A 264 10.35 13.59 8.75
CA LEU A 264 11.09 13.11 9.91
C LEU A 264 10.32 13.34 11.21
N ASN A 265 9.75 14.53 11.39
CA ASN A 265 8.97 14.85 12.59
C ASN A 265 7.71 13.98 12.71
N ILE A 266 6.99 13.74 11.61
CA ILE A 266 5.80 12.87 11.61
C ILE A 266 6.19 11.45 12.02
N ILE A 267 7.26 10.89 11.43
CA ILE A 267 7.63 9.50 11.70
C ILE A 267 8.24 9.31 13.09
N LEU A 268 9.02 10.27 13.60
CA LEU A 268 9.50 10.25 14.99
C LEU A 268 8.38 10.44 16.01
N ASN A 269 7.34 11.21 15.68
CA ASN A 269 6.14 11.29 16.52
C ASN A 269 5.41 9.95 16.56
N SER A 270 5.20 9.34 15.38
CA SER A 270 4.56 8.04 15.22
C SER A 270 5.32 6.91 15.93
N ALA A 271 6.65 6.98 15.97
CA ALA A 271 7.51 5.99 16.63
C ALA A 271 7.28 5.86 18.14
N LYS A 272 6.68 6.88 18.77
CA LYS A 272 6.33 6.89 20.20
C LYS A 272 5.04 6.13 20.50
N ILE A 273 4.20 5.88 19.50
CA ILE A 273 2.92 5.19 19.67
C ILE A 273 3.18 3.71 19.99
N ARG A 274 2.42 3.19 20.95
CA ARG A 274 2.45 1.78 21.37
C ARG A 274 1.07 1.15 21.16
N LEU A 275 0.97 -0.16 21.37
CA LEU A 275 -0.17 -0.97 20.95
C LEU A 275 -1.52 -0.44 21.48
N ASP A 276 -1.55 0.01 22.73
CA ASP A 276 -2.71 0.58 23.42
C ASP A 276 -3.27 1.86 22.78
N GLN A 277 -2.45 2.60 22.03
CA GLN A 277 -2.78 3.90 21.42
C GLN A 277 -2.80 3.86 19.89
N SER A 278 -2.52 2.69 19.30
CA SER A 278 -2.27 2.53 17.86
C SER A 278 -3.51 2.33 17.01
N GLY A 279 -4.66 2.01 17.61
CA GLY A 279 -5.85 1.64 16.85
C GLY A 279 -5.74 0.34 16.05
N VAL A 280 -4.67 -0.45 16.24
CA VAL A 280 -4.54 -1.81 15.68
C VAL A 280 -5.63 -2.69 16.27
N PHE A 281 -6.31 -3.48 15.43
CA PHE A 281 -7.40 -4.35 15.87
C PHE A 281 -6.88 -5.43 16.83
N GLN A 282 -7.68 -5.73 17.85
CA GLN A 282 -7.39 -6.73 18.86
C GLN A 282 -8.63 -7.57 19.13
N SER A 283 -8.47 -8.89 19.19
CA SER A 283 -9.53 -9.81 19.57
C SER A 283 -9.38 -10.22 21.02
N THR A 284 -10.43 -10.00 21.82
CA THR A 284 -10.48 -10.59 23.16
C THR A 284 -10.80 -12.08 23.09
N LYS A 285 -11.67 -12.48 22.15
CA LYS A 285 -12.10 -13.88 21.99
C LYS A 285 -10.95 -14.80 21.60
N TYR A 286 -10.11 -14.36 20.67
CA TYR A 286 -8.99 -15.16 20.17
C TYR A 286 -7.64 -14.78 20.80
N ASN A 287 -7.60 -13.74 21.64
CA ASN A 287 -6.38 -13.23 22.26
C ASN A 287 -5.28 -12.93 21.22
N CYS A 288 -5.68 -12.30 20.11
CA CYS A 288 -4.80 -11.99 18.99
C CYS A 288 -4.83 -10.51 18.64
N VAL A 289 -3.76 -10.07 17.98
CA VAL A 289 -3.57 -8.71 17.48
C VAL A 289 -3.43 -8.78 15.98
N ASP A 290 -3.98 -7.81 15.25
CA ASP A 290 -3.80 -7.77 13.81
C ASP A 290 -2.33 -7.60 13.44
N THR A 291 -1.91 -8.40 12.48
CA THR A 291 -0.54 -8.44 11.98
C THR A 291 -0.48 -8.20 10.49
N GLY A 292 -1.60 -8.02 9.78
CA GLY A 292 -1.61 -7.74 8.35
C GLY A 292 -0.82 -6.48 7.98
N ILE A 293 -0.52 -6.31 6.69
CA ILE A 293 0.21 -5.14 6.19
C ILE A 293 -0.64 -3.88 6.30
N CYS A 294 -1.93 -3.98 5.94
CA CYS A 294 -2.82 -2.84 5.78
C CYS A 294 -2.93 -1.96 7.04
N HIS A 295 -3.13 -2.61 8.19
CA HIS A 295 -3.44 -1.95 9.45
C HIS A 295 -2.99 -2.78 10.68
N GLY A 296 -2.03 -3.68 10.48
CA GLY A 296 -1.49 -4.54 11.51
C GLY A 296 -0.01 -4.30 11.80
N THR A 297 0.49 -5.04 12.79
CA THR A 297 1.85 -4.84 13.33
C THR A 297 2.98 -5.07 12.34
N SER A 298 2.82 -5.95 11.33
CA SER A 298 3.88 -6.18 10.34
C SER A 298 4.06 -4.98 9.41
N GLY A 299 2.98 -4.39 8.90
CA GLY A 299 3.04 -3.20 8.04
C GLY A 299 3.62 -1.99 8.77
N ILE A 300 3.23 -1.79 10.04
CA ILE A 300 3.80 -0.74 10.89
C ILE A 300 5.31 -0.93 11.05
N SER A 301 5.74 -2.15 11.41
CA SER A 301 7.15 -2.50 11.56
C SER A 301 7.95 -2.27 10.28
N HIS A 302 7.37 -2.64 9.13
CA HIS A 302 7.97 -2.49 7.81
C HIS A 302 8.22 -1.02 7.46
N ILE A 303 7.23 -0.15 7.66
CA ILE A 303 7.34 1.28 7.38
C ILE A 303 8.42 1.93 8.27
N PHE A 304 8.47 1.60 9.56
CA PHE A 304 9.53 2.11 10.43
C PHE A 304 10.92 1.64 10.01
N ASN A 305 11.08 0.39 9.56
CA ASN A 305 12.34 -0.11 9.03
C ASN A 305 12.79 0.68 7.79
N LYS A 306 11.86 1.00 6.88
CA LYS A 306 12.17 1.80 5.70
C LYS A 306 12.63 3.21 6.06
N PHE A 307 11.92 3.88 6.96
CA PHE A 307 12.35 5.20 7.42
C PHE A 307 13.63 5.17 8.25
N PHE A 308 13.90 4.09 9.00
CA PHE A 308 15.18 3.89 9.66
C PHE A 308 16.34 3.79 8.65
N LYS A 309 16.18 3.05 7.55
CA LYS A 309 17.20 2.97 6.49
C LYS A 309 17.52 4.35 5.89
N ILE A 310 16.54 5.24 5.82
CA ILE A 310 16.67 6.60 5.29
C ILE A 310 17.29 7.57 6.32
N PHE A 311 16.71 7.68 7.52
CA PHE A 311 17.04 8.71 8.49
C PHE A 311 18.05 8.28 9.56
N GLN A 312 18.26 6.97 9.72
CA GLN A 312 19.19 6.36 10.67
C GLN A 312 19.03 6.85 12.12
N GLN A 313 17.79 7.15 12.54
CA GLN A 313 17.46 7.51 13.92
C GLN A 313 17.15 6.25 14.74
N GLU A 314 17.74 6.13 15.93
CA GLU A 314 17.57 4.93 16.77
C GLU A 314 16.11 4.72 17.18
N GLU A 315 15.34 5.79 17.41
CA GLU A 315 13.92 5.72 17.77
C GLU A 315 13.08 5.00 16.71
N LEU A 316 13.46 5.10 15.43
CA LEU A 316 12.80 4.39 14.34
C LEU A 316 13.16 2.90 14.34
N LYS A 317 14.41 2.57 14.68
CA LYS A 317 14.84 1.19 14.85
C LYS A 317 14.14 0.54 16.06
N GLU A 318 14.04 1.25 17.18
CA GLU A 318 13.32 0.79 18.37
C GLU A 318 11.84 0.57 18.08
N ALA A 319 11.20 1.46 17.33
CA ALA A 319 9.81 1.29 16.91
C ALA A 319 9.65 0.06 16.01
N HIS A 320 10.50 -0.10 15.00
CA HIS A 320 10.54 -1.30 14.16
C HIS A 320 10.68 -2.58 15.02
N ASP A 321 11.69 -2.64 15.90
CA ASP A 321 11.98 -3.79 16.75
C ASP A 321 10.77 -4.12 17.66
N TYR A 322 10.14 -3.09 18.24
CA TYR A 322 8.93 -3.24 19.07
C TYR A 322 7.79 -3.89 18.29
N TRP A 323 7.43 -3.35 17.12
CA TRP A 323 6.30 -3.85 16.32
C TRP A 323 6.60 -5.23 15.72
N MET A 324 7.82 -5.46 15.24
CA MET A 324 8.27 -6.78 14.77
C MET A 324 8.18 -7.84 15.87
N SER A 325 8.53 -7.48 17.11
CA SER A 325 8.45 -8.42 18.23
C SER A 325 7.02 -8.87 18.51
N ILE A 326 6.03 -7.99 18.34
CA ILE A 326 4.61 -8.34 18.49
C ILE A 326 4.17 -9.27 17.36
N THR A 327 4.53 -8.95 16.11
CA THR A 327 4.25 -9.83 14.96
C THR A 327 4.78 -11.24 15.19
N LEU A 328 6.04 -11.37 15.60
CA LEU A 328 6.68 -12.67 15.88
C LEU A 328 6.02 -13.41 17.06
N GLN A 329 5.55 -12.71 18.09
CA GLN A 329 4.81 -13.31 19.20
C GLN A 329 3.42 -13.82 18.77
N GLN A 330 2.75 -13.15 17.83
CA GLN A 330 1.46 -13.62 17.30
C GLN A 330 1.64 -14.85 16.42
N LEU A 331 2.72 -14.90 15.62
CA LEU A 331 3.07 -16.09 14.82
C LEU A 331 3.27 -17.34 15.70
N GLU A 332 3.89 -17.20 16.88
CA GLU A 332 4.06 -18.30 17.85
C GLU A 332 2.74 -18.85 18.40
N LYS A 333 1.67 -18.06 18.43
CA LYS A 333 0.37 -18.44 19.02
C LYS A 333 -0.59 -19.10 18.03
N GLY A 334 -0.29 -19.04 16.74
CA GLY A 334 -1.27 -19.27 15.68
C GLY A 334 -2.02 -17.98 15.37
N ILE A 335 -1.74 -17.42 14.20
CA ILE A 335 -2.16 -16.08 13.81
C ILE A 335 -3.53 -16.09 13.14
N LYS A 336 -4.35 -15.09 13.47
CA LYS A 336 -5.62 -14.83 12.79
C LYS A 336 -5.67 -13.36 12.42
N PHE A 337 -6.51 -13.06 11.44
CA PHE A 337 -6.67 -11.71 10.90
C PHE A 337 -8.13 -11.27 11.03
N PRO A 338 -8.39 -9.95 11.18
CA PRO A 338 -9.74 -9.44 11.30
C PRO A 338 -10.53 -9.69 10.02
N TYR A 339 -11.71 -10.31 10.12
CA TYR A 339 -12.64 -10.47 9.00
C TYR A 339 -13.89 -9.62 9.18
N ASP A 340 -14.42 -9.59 10.42
CA ASP A 340 -15.44 -8.64 10.84
C ASP A 340 -15.08 -8.13 12.25
N PRO A 341 -14.28 -7.05 12.33
CA PRO A 341 -13.84 -6.49 13.60
C PRO A 341 -15.00 -6.06 14.51
N LYS A 342 -16.15 -5.67 13.93
CA LYS A 342 -17.32 -5.21 14.72
C LYS A 342 -17.94 -6.34 15.50
N ASN A 343 -17.89 -7.56 14.97
CA ASN A 343 -18.44 -8.77 15.58
C ASN A 343 -17.34 -9.69 16.16
N ASP A 344 -16.10 -9.19 16.30
CA ASP A 344 -14.91 -9.93 16.75
C ASP A 344 -14.73 -11.27 16.00
N VAL A 345 -14.93 -11.25 14.68
CA VAL A 345 -14.70 -12.40 13.80
C VAL A 345 -13.32 -12.29 13.18
N TRP A 346 -12.51 -13.32 13.42
CA TRP A 346 -11.15 -13.43 12.95
C TRP A 346 -10.92 -14.80 12.34
N VAL A 347 -10.21 -14.84 11.22
CA VAL A 347 -10.00 -16.04 10.41
C VAL A 347 -8.53 -16.18 10.03
N GLU A 348 -8.09 -17.41 9.77
CA GLU A 348 -6.80 -17.65 9.12
C GLU A 348 -7.01 -17.57 7.61
N HIS A 349 -6.15 -16.84 6.90
CA HIS A 349 -6.13 -16.82 5.45
C HIS A 349 -4.77 -16.37 4.91
N THR A 350 -4.53 -16.69 3.65
CA THR A 350 -3.27 -16.48 2.90
C THR A 350 -3.28 -15.21 2.05
N GLY A 351 -4.20 -14.30 2.30
CA GLY A 351 -4.25 -13.01 1.58
C GLY A 351 -2.96 -12.20 1.73
N LEU A 352 -2.61 -11.41 0.72
CA LEU A 352 -1.39 -10.61 0.74
C LEU A 352 -1.52 -9.38 1.66
N LEU A 353 -2.55 -8.55 1.47
CA LEU A 353 -2.66 -7.27 2.19
C LEU A 353 -3.03 -7.42 3.68
N GLU A 354 -3.86 -8.41 4.01
CA GLU A 354 -4.44 -8.59 5.34
C GLU A 354 -4.18 -9.98 5.93
N GLY A 355 -3.44 -10.85 5.24
CA GLY A 355 -3.23 -12.25 5.64
C GLY A 355 -1.76 -12.63 5.85
N ILE A 356 -1.53 -13.92 6.05
CA ILE A 356 -0.22 -14.45 6.46
C ILE A 356 0.86 -14.31 5.39
N SER A 357 0.48 -14.27 4.11
CA SER A 357 1.44 -14.11 3.01
C SER A 357 2.09 -12.73 3.03
N GLY A 358 1.34 -11.68 3.38
CA GLY A 358 1.90 -10.34 3.57
C GLY A 358 2.87 -10.24 4.74
N VAL A 359 2.52 -10.89 5.85
CA VAL A 359 3.45 -11.02 7.00
C VAL A 359 4.73 -11.72 6.54
N GLY A 360 4.59 -12.79 5.75
CA GLY A 360 5.71 -13.49 5.13
C GLY A 360 6.58 -12.57 4.29
N MET A 361 6.00 -11.75 3.42
CA MET A 361 6.76 -10.81 2.58
C MET A 361 7.52 -9.75 3.40
N VAL A 362 6.93 -9.22 4.48
CA VAL A 362 7.62 -8.30 5.40
C VAL A 362 8.82 -8.98 6.06
N LEU A 363 8.65 -10.22 6.52
CA LEU A 363 9.74 -11.01 7.11
C LEU A 363 10.84 -11.33 6.07
N LEU A 364 10.43 -11.64 4.84
CA LEU A 364 11.34 -11.96 3.74
C LEU A 364 12.18 -10.75 3.34
N ASP A 365 11.56 -9.59 3.16
CA ASP A 365 12.27 -8.33 2.87
C ASP A 365 13.25 -7.96 3.98
N TYR A 366 12.85 -8.14 5.24
CA TYR A 366 13.73 -7.84 6.36
C TYR A 366 14.95 -8.78 6.40
N GLN A 367 14.74 -10.07 6.16
CA GLN A 367 15.77 -11.10 6.31
C GLN A 367 16.66 -11.27 5.07
N TYR A 368 16.08 -11.10 3.88
CA TYR A 368 16.66 -11.29 2.55
C TYR A 368 16.16 -10.21 1.58
N PRO A 369 16.55 -8.93 1.76
CA PRO A 369 16.00 -7.81 1.00
C PRO A 369 16.18 -7.94 -0.52
N ASP A 370 17.26 -8.59 -0.97
CA ASP A 370 17.50 -8.82 -2.40
C ASP A 370 16.47 -9.76 -3.03
N LYS A 371 15.92 -10.72 -2.25
CA LYS A 371 14.88 -11.64 -2.73
C LYS A 371 13.55 -10.93 -2.93
N ALA A 372 13.15 -10.07 -1.99
CA ALA A 372 11.87 -9.37 -2.01
C ALA A 372 11.92 -8.01 -2.72
N LYS A 373 12.83 -7.80 -3.67
CA LYS A 373 13.02 -6.47 -4.26
C LYS A 373 11.71 -5.90 -4.83
N ASP A 374 11.39 -4.65 -4.49
CA ASP A 374 10.24 -3.88 -4.98
C ASP A 374 8.85 -4.50 -4.74
N TRP A 375 8.75 -5.56 -3.92
CA TRP A 375 7.50 -6.30 -3.69
C TRP A 375 6.35 -5.43 -3.18
N ASP A 376 6.67 -4.36 -2.46
CA ASP A 376 5.74 -3.46 -1.79
C ASP A 376 5.43 -2.17 -2.57
N LYS A 377 5.92 -2.08 -3.80
CA LYS A 377 5.57 -1.02 -4.75
C LYS A 377 4.07 -0.98 -5.02
N ILE A 378 3.40 -2.14 -5.01
CA ILE A 378 1.93 -2.26 -5.07
C ILE A 378 1.21 -1.48 -3.95
N TYR A 379 1.89 -1.25 -2.83
CA TYR A 379 1.35 -0.50 -1.70
C TYR A 379 1.96 0.90 -1.58
N LEU A 380 2.62 1.41 -2.63
CA LEU A 380 3.28 2.72 -2.63
C LEU A 380 4.32 2.90 -1.51
N MET A 381 4.87 1.79 -0.97
CA MET A 381 5.87 1.81 0.12
C MET A 381 7.31 1.85 -0.38
N ASN A 382 7.54 1.94 -1.69
CA ASN A 382 8.86 2.09 -2.31
C ASN A 382 9.41 3.52 -2.09
N ILE A 383 10.22 3.70 -1.04
CA ILE A 383 10.80 4.99 -0.64
C ILE A 383 12.33 4.97 -0.46
N GLY A 384 12.94 3.81 -0.69
CA GLY A 384 14.38 3.55 -0.49
C GLY A 384 15.19 3.58 -1.78
#